data_AF-A0A384ZL53-F1
#
_entry.id   AF-A0A384ZL53-F1
#
_cell.length_a   1.000
_cell.length_b   1.000
_cell.length_c   1.000
_cell.angle_alpha   90.00
_cell.angle_beta   90.00
_cell.angle_gamma   90.00
#
_symmetry.space_group_name_H-M   'P 1'
#
loop_
_entity.id
_entity.type
_entity.pdbx_description
1 polymer ?
#
loop_
_entity_poly.entity_id
_entity_poly.type
_entity_poly.pdbx_seq_one_letter_code
_entity_poly.pdbx_strand_id
1 'polypeptide(L)'
;TRGLGAGANPEIGKKAAEESREQIEDAIQGADMVFVTAGMGGGTGTGAAPVVAKIAKEMGALTVGVVTRPFGFEGRKRQTQAAAGVESMKAAVDTLIVIPNDRLLDIVDKSTPMMEAFKEADNVLRQGVQGISDLIAVSGEVNLDFADVKTIMSNQGSALMGIGVSSGENRAVE
;
A
#
# COMPACT_ATOMS: atom_id res chain seq x y z
N THR A 1 2.57 5.91 -22.53
CA THR A 1 1.86 4.69 -23.05
C THR A 1 0.74 4.98 -24.06
N ARG A 2 0.55 6.22 -24.55
CA ARG A 2 -0.63 6.60 -25.37
C ARG A 2 -1.99 6.19 -24.76
N GLY A 3 -2.06 6.10 -23.43
CA GLY A 3 -3.27 5.70 -22.70
C GLY A 3 -3.54 4.18 -22.61
N LEU A 4 -2.69 3.32 -23.19
CA LEU A 4 -2.95 1.86 -23.27
C LEU A 4 -2.46 1.05 -22.06
N GLY A 5 -1.97 1.72 -21.02
CA GLY A 5 -1.40 1.07 -19.83
C GLY A 5 0.00 0.47 -20.07
N ALA A 6 0.54 -0.17 -19.03
CA ALA A 6 1.92 -0.71 -19.02
C ALA A 6 2.04 -2.16 -19.52
N GLY A 7 0.93 -2.80 -19.93
CA GLY A 7 0.96 -4.16 -20.50
C GLY A 7 1.58 -5.23 -19.60
N ALA A 8 1.37 -5.15 -18.28
CA ALA A 8 2.01 -6.00 -17.27
C ALA A 8 3.56 -5.98 -17.30
N ASN A 9 4.15 -4.89 -17.81
CA ASN A 9 5.59 -4.66 -17.79
C ASN A 9 5.94 -3.55 -16.77
N PRO A 10 6.57 -3.88 -15.64
CA PRO A 10 6.99 -2.91 -14.62
C PRO A 10 7.88 -1.79 -15.17
N GLU A 11 8.77 -2.08 -16.12
CA GLU A 11 9.68 -1.07 -16.68
C GLU A 11 8.93 0.04 -17.41
N ILE A 12 7.81 -0.29 -18.06
CA ILE A 12 6.96 0.72 -18.72
C ILE A 12 6.26 1.59 -17.68
N GLY A 13 5.78 0.99 -16.58
CA GLY A 13 5.18 1.72 -15.46
C GLY A 13 6.18 2.68 -14.81
N LYS A 14 7.41 2.21 -14.58
CA LYS A 14 8.50 3.01 -14.03
C LYS A 14 8.84 4.21 -14.92
N LYS A 15 9.11 3.97 -16.21
CA LYS A 15 9.42 5.05 -17.16
C LYS A 15 8.28 6.07 -17.26
N ALA A 16 7.03 5.61 -17.27
CA ALA A 16 5.88 6.52 -17.31
C ALA A 16 5.79 7.42 -16.07
N ALA A 17 6.14 6.90 -14.89
CA ALA A 17 6.22 7.69 -13.67
C ALA A 17 7.40 8.68 -13.69
N GLU A 18 8.56 8.24 -14.19
CA GLU A 18 9.74 9.12 -14.36
C GLU A 18 9.49 10.25 -15.36
N GLU A 19 8.80 9.97 -16.47
CA GLU A 19 8.36 10.98 -17.45
C GLU A 19 7.39 12.01 -16.85
N SER A 20 6.64 11.62 -15.82
CA SER A 20 5.63 12.46 -15.17
C SER A 20 6.12 13.02 -13.83
N ARG A 21 7.43 13.00 -13.57
CA ARG A 21 8.01 13.35 -12.27
C ARG A 21 7.60 14.73 -11.77
N GLU A 22 7.69 15.76 -12.61
CA GLU A 22 7.33 17.14 -12.24
C GLU A 22 5.86 17.24 -11.81
N GLN A 23 4.95 16.58 -12.54
CA GLN A 23 3.53 16.55 -12.18
C GLN A 23 3.27 15.83 -10.85
N ILE A 24 4.06 14.80 -10.55
CA ILE A 24 3.99 14.06 -9.28
C ILE A 24 4.51 14.94 -8.13
N GLU A 25 5.63 15.65 -8.34
CA GLU A 25 6.19 16.59 -7.37
C GLU A 25 5.18 17.70 -7.05
N ASP A 26 4.60 18.33 -8.06
CA ASP A 26 3.58 19.37 -7.89
C ASP A 26 2.34 18.84 -7.13
N ALA A 27 1.91 17.61 -7.40
CA ALA A 27 0.76 17.01 -6.72
C ALA A 27 1.01 16.65 -5.25
N ILE A 28 2.27 16.42 -4.86
CA ILE A 28 2.68 16.03 -3.51
C ILE A 28 3.13 17.24 -2.68
N GLN A 29 3.41 18.38 -3.32
CA GLN A 29 3.94 19.55 -2.66
C GLN A 29 3.11 19.98 -1.44
N GLY A 30 3.78 20.10 -0.29
CA GLY A 30 3.16 20.52 0.97
C GLY A 30 2.53 19.39 1.79
N ALA A 31 2.59 18.13 1.32
CA ALA A 31 2.12 16.99 2.11
C ALA A 31 3.12 16.63 3.22
N ASP A 32 2.66 16.60 4.47
CA ASP A 32 3.44 16.09 5.61
C ASP A 32 3.59 14.56 5.56
N MET A 33 2.61 13.88 4.97
CA MET A 33 2.51 12.43 4.89
C MET A 33 1.89 12.00 3.56
N VAL A 34 2.46 10.95 2.96
CA VAL A 34 1.98 10.39 1.69
C VAL A 34 1.80 8.88 1.82
N PHE A 35 0.60 8.40 1.52
CA PHE A 35 0.31 6.98 1.37
C PHE A 35 0.40 6.57 -0.10
N VAL A 36 1.23 5.56 -0.39
CA VAL A 36 1.36 4.98 -1.73
C VAL A 36 0.76 3.59 -1.71
N THR A 37 -0.42 3.44 -2.31
CA THR A 37 -1.13 2.17 -2.42
C THR A 37 -1.02 1.56 -3.81
N ALA A 38 -0.71 0.26 -3.90
CA ALA A 38 -0.62 -0.44 -5.17
C ALA A 38 -0.76 -1.97 -5.04
N GLY A 39 -1.43 -2.57 -6.02
CA GLY A 39 -1.36 -4.01 -6.25
C GLY A 39 -0.07 -4.40 -6.96
N MET A 40 0.75 -5.23 -6.32
CA MET A 40 2.02 -5.69 -6.86
C MET A 40 1.83 -6.87 -7.83
N GLY A 41 2.71 -6.95 -8.82
CA GLY A 41 2.68 -8.00 -9.85
C GLY A 41 2.05 -7.57 -11.16
N GLY A 42 1.50 -6.35 -11.24
CA GLY A 42 1.13 -5.70 -12.49
C GLY A 42 2.29 -4.94 -13.16
N GLY A 43 1.98 -4.12 -14.15
CA GLY A 43 2.97 -3.24 -14.80
C GLY A 43 3.04 -1.86 -14.15
N THR A 44 1.91 -1.14 -14.12
CA THR A 44 1.88 0.24 -13.62
C THR A 44 2.18 0.31 -12.13
N GLY A 45 1.40 -0.37 -11.28
CA GLY A 45 1.61 -0.32 -9.82
C GLY A 45 3.01 -0.75 -9.40
N THR A 46 3.47 -1.91 -9.86
CA THR A 46 4.80 -2.45 -9.55
C THR A 46 5.96 -1.53 -9.93
N GLY A 47 5.84 -0.82 -11.07
CA GLY A 47 6.92 0.04 -11.58
C GLY A 47 6.83 1.49 -11.14
N ALA A 48 5.62 2.05 -11.09
CA ALA A 48 5.38 3.47 -10.80
C ALA A 48 5.35 3.76 -9.30
N ALA A 49 4.80 2.85 -8.48
CA ALA A 49 4.66 3.10 -7.04
C ALA A 49 6.00 3.40 -6.34
N PRO A 50 7.11 2.68 -6.61
CA PRO A 50 8.40 3.01 -6.02
C PRO A 50 8.92 4.39 -6.43
N VAL A 51 8.62 4.83 -7.65
CA VAL A 51 9.03 6.16 -8.14
C VAL A 51 8.26 7.25 -7.39
N VAL A 52 6.94 7.11 -7.27
CA VAL A 52 6.09 8.06 -6.53
C VAL A 52 6.51 8.12 -5.06
N ALA A 53 6.73 6.97 -4.42
CA ALA A 53 7.19 6.90 -3.04
C ALA A 53 8.54 7.59 -2.84
N LYS A 54 9.49 7.35 -3.76
CA LYS A 54 10.81 7.97 -3.70
C LYS A 54 10.70 9.49 -3.82
N ILE A 55 9.88 10.00 -4.72
CA ILE A 55 9.64 11.45 -4.89
C ILE A 55 9.07 12.04 -3.59
N ALA A 56 8.02 11.42 -3.02
CA ALA A 56 7.43 11.88 -1.76
C ALA A 56 8.46 11.95 -0.63
N LYS A 57 9.31 10.92 -0.51
CA LYS A 57 10.37 10.85 0.48
C LYS A 57 11.46 11.90 0.26
N GLU A 58 11.86 12.15 -1.00
CA GLU A 58 12.82 13.21 -1.37
C GLU A 58 12.28 14.61 -1.05
N MET A 59 10.95 14.79 -1.10
CA MET A 59 10.28 16.03 -0.71
C MET A 59 10.09 16.19 0.81
N GLY A 60 10.50 15.20 1.61
CA GLY A 60 10.46 15.25 3.07
C GLY A 60 9.16 14.77 3.71
N ALA A 61 8.21 14.26 2.92
CA ALA A 61 6.98 13.68 3.43
C ALA A 61 7.24 12.31 4.08
N LEU A 62 6.57 12.02 5.20
CA LEU A 62 6.53 10.68 5.78
C LEU A 62 5.84 9.74 4.79
N THR A 63 6.58 8.81 4.20
CA THR A 63 6.09 8.02 3.08
C THR A 63 5.77 6.59 3.51
N VAL A 64 4.49 6.21 3.45
CA VAL A 64 4.00 4.89 3.83
C VAL A 64 3.50 4.14 2.61
N GLY A 65 4.11 3.01 2.28
CA GLY A 65 3.63 2.11 1.23
C GLY A 65 2.64 1.09 1.79
N VAL A 66 1.47 0.92 1.18
CA VAL A 66 0.51 -0.13 1.52
C VAL A 66 0.22 -0.95 0.27
N VAL A 67 0.72 -2.18 0.19
CA VAL A 67 0.76 -2.91 -1.07
C VAL A 67 0.27 -4.34 -0.92
N THR A 68 -0.45 -4.85 -1.93
CA THR A 68 -0.89 -6.25 -1.94
C THR A 68 0.05 -7.12 -2.76
N ARG A 69 0.32 -8.34 -2.27
CA ARG A 69 0.91 -9.41 -3.08
C ARG A 69 -0.20 -10.20 -3.77
N PRO A 70 -0.02 -10.60 -5.05
CA PRO A 70 -1.05 -11.27 -5.81
C PRO A 70 -1.39 -12.63 -5.22
N PHE A 71 -2.60 -13.12 -5.48
CA PHE A 71 -3.00 -14.48 -5.11
C PHE A 71 -2.15 -15.52 -5.85
N GLY A 72 -1.98 -16.70 -5.26
CA GLY A 72 -1.28 -17.82 -5.88
C GLY A 72 -1.85 -18.22 -7.25
N PHE A 73 -3.16 -18.10 -7.43
CA PHE A 73 -3.84 -18.44 -8.70
C PHE A 73 -3.59 -17.44 -9.83
N GLU A 74 -3.08 -16.23 -9.56
CA GLU A 74 -2.79 -15.24 -10.61
C GLU A 74 -1.52 -15.58 -11.42
N GLY A 75 -0.77 -16.58 -10.96
CA GLY A 75 0.34 -17.19 -11.67
C GLY A 75 1.71 -16.65 -11.28
N ARG A 76 2.72 -17.50 -11.53
CA ARG A 76 4.12 -17.28 -11.12
C ARG A 76 4.72 -15.97 -11.64
N LYS A 77 4.34 -15.54 -12.85
CA LYS A 77 4.85 -14.28 -13.44
C LYS A 77 4.49 -13.07 -12.57
N ARG A 78 3.24 -12.97 -12.09
CA ARG A 78 2.82 -11.87 -11.21
C ARG A 78 3.53 -11.94 -9.87
N GLN A 79 3.69 -13.13 -9.30
CA GLN A 79 4.42 -13.29 -8.03
C GLN A 79 5.88 -12.82 -8.13
N THR A 80 6.60 -13.20 -9.19
CA THR A 80 7.99 -12.76 -9.38
C THR A 80 8.07 -11.24 -9.56
N GLN A 81 7.18 -10.65 -10.37
CA GLN A 81 7.11 -9.21 -10.54
C GLN A 81 6.78 -8.50 -9.21
N ALA A 82 5.86 -9.06 -8.44
CA ALA A 82 5.46 -8.51 -7.15
C ALA A 82 6.61 -8.52 -6.13
N ALA A 83 7.38 -9.61 -6.07
CA ALA A 83 8.55 -9.70 -5.19
C ALA A 83 9.57 -8.59 -5.50
N ALA A 84 9.88 -8.38 -6.78
CA ALA A 84 10.79 -7.31 -7.21
C ALA A 84 10.23 -5.90 -6.91
N GLY A 85 8.92 -5.70 -7.11
CA GLY A 85 8.25 -4.43 -6.78
C GLY A 85 8.24 -4.13 -5.28
N VAL A 86 8.02 -5.15 -4.43
CA VAL A 86 8.06 -5.02 -2.98
C VAL A 86 9.46 -4.64 -2.49
N GLU A 87 10.51 -5.26 -3.02
CA GLU A 87 11.89 -4.87 -2.66
C GLU A 87 12.21 -3.44 -3.10
N SER A 88 11.77 -3.05 -4.30
CA SER A 88 11.93 -1.68 -4.80
C SER A 88 11.18 -0.65 -3.95
N MET A 89 9.94 -0.97 -3.55
CA MET A 89 9.14 -0.14 -2.64
C MET A 89 9.81 0.02 -1.29
N LYS A 90 10.35 -1.07 -0.72
CA LYS A 90 10.97 -1.06 0.60
C LYS A 90 12.14 -0.07 0.67
N ALA A 91 12.88 0.11 -0.42
CA ALA A 91 13.95 1.10 -0.52
C ALA A 91 13.45 2.54 -0.70
N ALA A 92 12.20 2.72 -1.14
CA ALA A 92 11.61 4.01 -1.51
C ALA A 92 10.70 4.62 -0.43
N VAL A 93 10.27 3.84 0.56
CA VAL A 93 9.35 4.28 1.64
C VAL A 93 10.05 4.34 3.00
N ASP A 94 9.38 4.90 4.00
CA ASP A 94 9.78 4.80 5.41
C ASP A 94 9.24 3.54 6.08
N THR A 95 7.99 3.22 5.80
CA THR A 95 7.31 1.99 6.21
C THR A 95 6.57 1.37 5.02
N LEU A 96 6.70 0.06 4.86
CA LEU A 96 6.02 -0.74 3.86
C LEU A 96 5.14 -1.78 4.55
N ILE A 97 3.83 -1.65 4.40
CA ILE A 97 2.85 -2.65 4.81
C ILE A 97 2.58 -3.55 3.61
N VAL A 98 2.87 -4.84 3.77
CA VAL A 98 2.66 -5.85 2.72
C VAL A 98 1.51 -6.75 3.11
N ILE A 99 0.44 -6.72 2.31
CA ILE A 99 -0.76 -7.53 2.50
C ILE A 99 -0.66 -8.75 1.56
N PRO A 100 -0.45 -9.96 2.08
CA PRO A 100 -0.49 -11.17 1.26
C PRO A 100 -1.95 -11.55 0.94
N ASN A 101 -2.38 -11.40 -0.31
CA ASN A 101 -3.77 -11.72 -0.70
C ASN A 101 -4.16 -13.17 -0.41
N ASP A 102 -3.20 -14.11 -0.43
CA ASP A 102 -3.47 -15.50 -0.06
C ASP A 102 -4.01 -15.65 1.38
N ARG A 103 -3.68 -14.73 2.29
CA ARG A 103 -4.25 -14.73 3.66
C ARG A 103 -5.70 -14.30 3.71
N LEU A 104 -6.17 -13.57 2.70
CA LEU A 104 -7.58 -13.21 2.60
C LEU A 104 -8.44 -14.45 2.31
N LEU A 105 -7.89 -15.43 1.59
CA LEU A 105 -8.55 -16.72 1.33
C LEU A 105 -8.76 -17.56 2.59
N ASP A 106 -7.98 -17.32 3.65
CA ASP A 106 -8.17 -17.97 4.95
C ASP A 106 -9.38 -17.39 5.71
N ILE A 107 -9.80 -16.17 5.36
CA ILE A 107 -10.83 -15.40 6.07
C ILE A 107 -12.17 -15.42 5.31
N VAL A 108 -12.14 -15.54 3.98
CA VAL A 108 -13.35 -15.66 3.15
C VAL A 108 -13.78 -17.12 2.99
N ASP A 109 -15.07 -17.34 2.71
CA ASP A 109 -15.60 -18.67 2.43
C ASP A 109 -14.93 -19.31 1.21
N LYS A 110 -14.72 -20.62 1.23
CA LYS A 110 -14.09 -21.36 0.10
C LYS A 110 -14.90 -21.28 -1.19
N SER A 111 -16.18 -20.92 -1.12
CA SER A 111 -17.07 -20.70 -2.26
C SER A 111 -17.04 -19.27 -2.79
N THR A 112 -16.29 -18.36 -2.18
CA THR A 112 -16.22 -16.95 -2.58
C THR A 112 -15.69 -16.84 -4.02
N PRO A 113 -16.46 -16.20 -4.92
CA PRO A 113 -16.01 -15.95 -6.29
C PRO A 113 -14.74 -15.11 -6.32
N MET A 114 -13.89 -15.33 -7.34
CA MET A 114 -12.65 -14.58 -7.53
C MET A 114 -12.83 -13.05 -7.50
N MET A 115 -13.94 -12.54 -8.06
CA MET A 115 -14.25 -11.11 -8.06
C MET A 115 -14.52 -10.56 -6.67
N GLU A 116 -15.07 -11.35 -5.76
CA GLU A 116 -15.29 -10.95 -4.37
C GLU A 116 -13.98 -11.00 -3.58
N ALA A 117 -13.11 -11.98 -3.84
CA ALA A 117 -11.77 -12.02 -3.23
C ALA A 117 -10.93 -10.77 -3.55
N PHE A 118 -11.03 -10.24 -4.79
CA PHE A 118 -10.38 -8.97 -5.14
C PHE A 118 -10.99 -7.77 -4.39
N LYS A 119 -12.32 -7.74 -4.21
CA LYS A 119 -12.98 -6.69 -3.42
C LYS A 119 -12.53 -6.72 -1.97
N GLU A 120 -12.31 -7.90 -1.39
CA GLU A 120 -11.76 -8.00 -0.04
C GLU A 120 -10.32 -7.49 0.03
N ALA A 121 -9.50 -7.74 -1.00
CA ALA A 121 -8.16 -7.15 -1.05
C ALA A 121 -8.20 -5.60 -1.09
N ASP A 122 -9.13 -5.02 -1.84
CA ASP A 122 -9.36 -3.57 -1.86
C ASP A 122 -9.85 -3.05 -0.50
N ASN A 123 -10.71 -3.81 0.18
CA ASN A 123 -11.21 -3.46 1.51
C ASN A 123 -10.08 -3.47 2.55
N VAL A 124 -9.18 -4.46 2.52
CA VAL A 124 -8.03 -4.52 3.43
C VAL A 124 -7.05 -3.37 3.15
N LEU A 125 -6.81 -3.02 1.88
CA LEU A 125 -6.01 -1.85 1.53
C LEU A 125 -6.61 -0.56 2.10
N ARG A 126 -7.93 -0.38 1.95
CA ARG A 126 -8.66 0.75 2.53
C ARG A 126 -8.50 0.79 4.04
N GLN A 127 -8.72 -0.33 4.72
CA GLN A 127 -8.61 -0.42 6.18
C GLN A 127 -7.19 -0.12 6.68
N GLY A 128 -6.15 -0.48 5.92
CA GLY A 128 -4.78 -0.18 6.32
C GLY A 128 -4.40 1.28 6.19
N VAL A 129 -4.89 1.97 5.17
CA VAL A 129 -4.73 3.43 5.08
C VAL A 129 -5.59 4.11 6.16
N GLN A 130 -6.85 3.71 6.27
CA GLN A 130 -7.80 4.29 7.22
C GLN A 130 -7.35 4.18 8.67
N GLY A 131 -6.83 3.01 9.08
CA GLY A 131 -6.39 2.79 10.46
C GLY A 131 -5.28 3.73 10.90
N ILE A 132 -4.40 4.14 9.98
CA ILE A 132 -3.31 5.08 10.28
C ILE A 132 -3.80 6.52 10.13
N SER A 133 -4.58 6.82 9.09
CA SER A 133 -5.09 8.18 8.88
C SER A 133 -6.03 8.62 9.98
N ASP A 134 -6.90 7.74 10.47
CA ASP A 134 -7.91 8.09 11.48
C ASP A 134 -7.25 8.42 12.83
N LEU A 135 -6.11 7.79 13.16
CA LEU A 135 -5.34 8.09 14.38
C LEU A 135 -4.72 9.49 14.38
N ILE A 136 -4.52 10.09 13.19
CA ILE A 136 -3.90 11.41 13.03
C ILE A 136 -4.97 12.47 12.77
N ALA A 137 -5.95 12.15 11.92
CA ALA A 137 -6.92 13.10 11.39
C ALA A 137 -8.19 13.21 12.23
N VAL A 138 -8.57 12.18 12.98
CA VAL A 138 -9.81 12.16 13.76
C VAL A 138 -9.49 12.34 15.23
N SER A 139 -10.00 13.42 15.82
CA SER A 139 -9.83 13.69 17.26
C SER A 139 -10.64 12.68 18.08
N GLY A 140 -9.95 11.70 18.68
CA GLY A 140 -10.49 10.80 19.69
C GLY A 140 -10.14 11.22 21.12
N GLU A 141 -10.67 10.51 22.12
CA GLU A 141 -10.32 10.68 23.54
C GLU A 141 -8.82 10.38 23.80
N VAL A 142 -8.23 9.47 23.03
CA VAL A 142 -6.79 9.21 22.97
C VAL A 142 -6.33 9.63 21.58
N ASN A 143 -5.64 10.77 21.49
CA ASN A 143 -5.10 11.28 20.24
C ASN A 143 -3.59 11.06 20.20
N LEU A 144 -3.10 10.48 19.11
CA LEU A 144 -1.67 10.45 18.84
C LEU A 144 -1.32 11.72 18.08
N ASP A 145 -0.17 12.33 18.39
CA ASP A 145 0.30 13.43 17.57
C ASP A 145 1.04 12.89 16.33
N PHE A 146 1.18 13.75 15.32
CA PHE A 146 1.89 13.38 14.10
C PHE A 146 3.37 13.06 14.36
N ALA A 147 3.98 13.64 15.40
CA ALA A 147 5.38 13.43 15.73
C ALA A 147 5.62 12.01 16.28
N ASP A 148 4.69 11.47 17.07
CA ASP A 148 4.68 10.11 17.59
C ASP A 148 4.57 9.11 16.45
N VAL A 149 3.60 9.31 15.54
CA VAL A 149 3.43 8.46 14.35
C VAL A 149 4.66 8.53 13.46
N LYS A 150 5.18 9.72 13.20
CA LYS A 150 6.41 9.91 12.42
C LYS A 150 7.59 9.18 13.06
N THR A 151 7.75 9.25 14.37
CA THR A 151 8.85 8.58 15.09
C THR A 151 8.74 7.06 14.98
N ILE A 152 7.53 6.51 15.14
CA ILE A 152 7.31 5.07 15.05
C ILE A 152 7.46 4.58 13.61
N MET A 153 6.94 5.29 12.61
CA MET A 153 6.90 4.82 11.22
C MET A 153 8.12 5.21 10.38
N SER A 154 9.02 6.05 10.89
CA SER A 154 10.24 6.43 10.17
C SER A 154 11.22 5.26 10.12
N ASN A 155 11.63 4.85 8.91
CA ASN A 155 12.66 3.83 8.66
C ASN A 155 12.42 2.43 9.29
N GLN A 156 11.17 2.02 9.53
CA GLN A 156 10.86 0.67 10.03
C GLN A 156 11.05 -0.42 8.97
N GLY A 157 11.03 -0.05 7.68
CA GLY A 157 11.12 -1.03 6.60
C GLY A 157 9.80 -1.79 6.44
N SER A 158 9.73 -3.06 6.83
CA SER A 158 8.54 -3.89 6.60
C SER A 158 7.66 -3.99 7.85
N ALA A 159 6.35 -3.78 7.68
CA ALA A 159 5.34 -3.91 8.72
C ALA A 159 4.24 -4.90 8.30
N LEU A 160 3.51 -5.41 9.29
CA LEU A 160 2.34 -6.28 9.15
C LEU A 160 1.12 -5.61 9.79
N MET A 161 -0.05 -5.91 9.26
CA MET A 161 -1.31 -5.37 9.74
C MET A 161 -2.29 -6.50 10.06
N GLY A 162 -2.97 -6.39 11.20
CA GLY A 162 -4.09 -7.22 11.60
C GLY A 162 -5.33 -6.36 11.82
N ILE A 163 -6.49 -6.88 11.44
CA ILE A 163 -7.79 -6.22 11.62
C ILE A 163 -8.67 -7.18 12.42
N GLY A 164 -9.28 -6.68 13.49
CA GLY A 164 -10.25 -7.39 14.32
C GLY A 164 -11.54 -6.58 14.41
N VAL A 165 -12.68 -7.27 14.40
CA VAL A 165 -14.00 -6.65 14.61
C VAL A 165 -14.76 -7.50 15.62
N SER A 166 -15.14 -6.89 16.74
CA SER A 166 -15.93 -7.54 17.78
C SER A 166 -17.06 -6.63 18.26
N SER A 167 -18.08 -7.22 18.86
CA SER A 167 -19.26 -6.53 19.41
C SER A 167 -19.70 -7.20 20.71
N GLY A 168 -20.34 -6.44 21.60
CA GLY A 168 -20.74 -6.92 22.92
C GLY A 168 -19.87 -6.39 24.05
N GLU A 169 -20.01 -7.00 25.23
CA GLU A 169 -19.41 -6.52 26.49
C GLU A 169 -17.88 -6.62 26.49
N ASN A 170 -17.32 -7.68 25.88
CA ASN A 170 -15.87 -7.95 25.83
C ASN A 170 -15.19 -7.54 24.52
N ARG A 171 -15.86 -6.71 23.70
CA ARG A 171 -15.40 -6.32 22.35
C ARG A 171 -14.03 -5.65 22.24
N ALA A 172 -13.46 -5.20 23.37
CA ALA A 172 -12.13 -4.58 23.39
C ALA A 172 -11.01 -5.62 23.54
N VAL A 173 -11.32 -6.81 24.06
CA VAL A 173 -10.36 -7.90 24.31
C VAL A 173 -10.43 -8.96 23.20
N GLU A 174 -11.63 -9.17 22.63
CA GLU A 174 -11.93 -10.10 21.53
C GLU A 174 -11.77 -9.44 20.16
#